data_AF-A0A1C5F6Q3-F1
#
_entry.id   AF-A0A1C5F6Q3-F1
#
_cell.length_a   1.000
_cell.length_b   1.000
_cell.length_c   1.000
_cell.angle_alpha   90.00
_cell.angle_beta   90.00
_cell.angle_gamma   90.00
#
_symmetry.space_group_name_H-M   'P 1'
#
loop_
_entity.id
_entity.type
_entity.pdbx_description
1 polymer ?
#
loop_
_entity_poly.entity_id
_entity_poly.type
_entity_poly.pdbx_seq_one_letter_code
_entity_poly.pdbx_strand_id
1 'polypeptide(L)' 'MCRTVLEKFPAGGPRGSWPAEEFARARRDEGTPAEVVMDLDSDVFLVVVPQQATESAPQSLPLPLPQPQPRPRPQS' A
#
# COMPACT_ATOMS: atom_id res chain seq x y z
N MET A 1 -5.68 0.37 11.86
CA MET A 1 -5.69 0.18 10.39
C MET A 1 -6.96 -0.54 9.99
N CYS A 2 -7.77 0.04 9.11
CA CYS A 2 -8.96 -0.60 8.56
C CYS A 2 -8.57 -1.43 7.32
N ARG A 3 -9.09 -2.65 7.20
CA ARG A 3 -8.89 -3.50 6.03
C ARG A 3 -10.23 -3.67 5.34
N THR A 4 -10.28 -3.37 4.05
CA THR A 4 -11.49 -3.52 3.25
C THR A 4 -11.43 -4.86 2.54
N VAL A 5 -12.42 -5.72 2.75
CA VAL A 5 -12.53 -6.99 2.04
C VAL A 5 -12.98 -6.70 0.60
N LEU A 6 -12.19 -7.14 -0.36
CA LEU A 6 -12.55 -7.10 -1.78
C LEU A 6 -13.38 -8.31 -2.18
N GLU A 7 -12.90 -9.51 -1.84
CA GLU A 7 -13.47 -10.77 -2.30
C GLU A 7 -13.19 -11.89 -1.30
N LYS A 8 -14.06 -12.91 -1.27
CA LYS A 8 -13.94 -14.07 -0.37
C LYS A 8 -13.87 -15.36 -1.16
N PHE A 9 -12.97 -16.26 -0.76
CA PHE A 9 -12.74 -17.54 -1.41
C PHE A 9 -12.78 -18.68 -0.39
N PRO A 10 -13.35 -19.84 -0.74
CA PRO A 10 -13.32 -21.02 0.13
C PRO A 10 -11.88 -21.53 0.30
N ALA A 11 -11.50 -21.97 1.50
CA ALA A 11 -10.15 -22.46 1.76
C ALA A 11 -9.82 -23.81 1.07
N GLY A 12 -10.85 -24.56 0.67
CA GLY A 12 -10.74 -25.90 0.10
C GLY A 12 -10.90 -25.99 -1.43
N GLY A 13 -10.13 -25.23 -2.21
CA GLY A 13 -10.13 -25.36 -3.67
C GLY A 13 -9.64 -26.75 -4.15
N PRO A 14 -10.12 -27.26 -5.31
CA PRO A 14 -9.60 -28.50 -5.90
C PRO A 14 -8.09 -28.39 -6.09
N ARG A 15 -7.34 -29.41 -5.64
CA ARG A 15 -5.89 -29.36 -5.41
C ARG A 15 -5.12 -28.56 -6.46
N GLY A 16 -4.49 -27.46 -6.03
CA GLY A 16 -3.54 -26.67 -6.83
C GLY A 16 -4.02 -25.27 -7.20
N SER A 17 -5.31 -24.97 -7.07
CA SER A 17 -5.84 -23.61 -7.27
C SER A 17 -5.93 -22.87 -5.94
N TRP A 18 -5.14 -21.81 -5.80
CA TRP A 18 -5.23 -20.86 -4.69
C TRP A 18 -5.89 -19.57 -5.21
N PRO A 19 -7.22 -19.56 -5.41
CA PRO A 19 -7.90 -18.47 -6.13
C PRO A 19 -7.74 -17.11 -5.42
N ALA A 20 -7.62 -17.11 -4.09
CA ALA A 20 -7.37 -15.90 -3.32
C ALA A 20 -5.98 -15.30 -3.62
N GLU A 21 -4.96 -16.14 -3.76
CA GLU A 21 -3.58 -15.70 -4.03
C GLU A 21 -3.42 -15.22 -5.45
N GLU A 22 -4.03 -15.91 -6.42
CA GLU A 22 -4.05 -15.48 -7.82
C GLU A 22 -4.78 -14.14 -7.97
N PHE A 23 -5.95 -13.99 -7.33
CA PHE A 23 -6.68 -12.73 -7.32
C PHE A 23 -5.87 -11.62 -6.64
N ALA A 24 -5.29 -11.87 -5.46
CA ALA A 24 -4.45 -10.88 -4.78
C ALA A 24 -3.23 -10.49 -5.63
N ARG A 25 -2.62 -11.44 -6.35
CA ARG A 25 -1.52 -11.16 -7.28
C ARG A 25 -1.97 -10.28 -8.45
N ALA A 26 -3.09 -10.61 -9.10
CA ALA A 26 -3.65 -9.79 -10.17
C ALA A 26 -3.93 -8.36 -9.70
N ARG A 27 -4.49 -8.19 -8.49
CA ARG A 27 -4.70 -6.87 -7.88
C ARG A 27 -3.40 -6.11 -7.63
N ARG A 28 -2.34 -6.79 -7.20
CA ARG A 28 -1.01 -6.17 -7.03
C ARG A 28 -0.41 -5.76 -8.36
N ASP A 29 -0.57 -6.56 -9.41
CA ASP A 29 -0.12 -6.24 -10.77
C ASP A 29 -0.88 -5.01 -11.34
N GLU A 30 -2.14 -4.82 -10.94
CA GLU A 30 -2.95 -3.62 -11.22
C GLU A 30 -2.55 -2.39 -10.35
N GLY A 31 -1.66 -2.56 -9.36
CA GLY A 31 -1.23 -1.49 -8.44
C GLY A 31 -2.05 -1.38 -7.15
N THR A 32 -2.99 -2.30 -6.90
CA THR A 32 -3.75 -2.36 -5.66
C THR A 32 -3.02 -3.27 -4.65
N PRO A 33 -2.71 -2.80 -3.43
CA PRO A 33 -1.95 -3.58 -2.45
C PRO A 33 -2.82 -4.65 -1.77
N ALA A 34 -3.33 -5.62 -2.52
CA ALA A 34 -4.16 -6.69 -1.97
C ALA A 34 -3.36 -7.67 -1.09
N GLU A 35 -3.96 -8.15 -0.02
CA GLU A 35 -3.43 -9.14 0.93
C GLU A 35 -4.42 -10.29 1.09
N VAL A 36 -3.93 -11.52 1.25
CA VAL A 36 -4.77 -12.68 1.55
C VAL A 36 -4.73 -12.92 3.06
N VAL A 37 -5.89 -12.98 3.68
CA VAL A 37 -6.07 -13.28 5.11
C VAL A 37 -6.93 -14.53 5.23
N MET A 38 -6.50 -15.49 6.04
CA MET A 38 -7.31 -16.68 6.33
C MET A 38 -8.23 -16.40 7.52
N ASP A 39 -9.52 -16.55 7.31
CA ASP A 39 -10.55 -16.57 8.34
C ASP A 39 -10.74 -18.02 8.80
N LEU A 40 -10.28 -18.29 10.01
CA LEU A 40 -10.34 -19.62 10.63
C LEU A 40 -11.74 -20.00 11.10
N ASP A 41 -12.60 -19.02 11.42
CA ASP A 41 -13.95 -19.28 11.91
C ASP A 41 -14.87 -19.75 10.78
N SER A 42 -14.66 -19.20 9.58
CA SER A 42 -15.46 -19.53 8.39
C SER A 42 -14.75 -20.44 7.38
N ASP A 43 -13.48 -20.79 7.63
CA ASP A 43 -12.62 -21.56 6.71
C ASP A 43 -12.57 -20.94 5.29
N VAL A 44 -12.37 -19.63 5.24
CA VAL A 44 -12.31 -18.86 3.99
C VAL A 44 -11.06 -18.00 3.91
N PHE A 45 -10.54 -17.81 2.71
CA PHE A 45 -9.55 -16.79 2.41
C PHE A 45 -10.24 -15.50 1.99
N LEU A 46 -9.93 -14.43 2.70
CA LEU A 46 -10.40 -13.08 2.41
C LEU A 46 -9.27 -12.33 1.70
N VAL A 47 -9.55 -11.81 0.51
CA VAL A 47 -8.65 -10.84 -0.12
C VAL A 47 -9.03 -9.46 0.37
N VAL A 48 -8.12 -8.80 1.06
CA VAL A 48 -8.32 -7.48 1.68
C VAL A 48 -7.34 -6.47 1.13
N VAL A 49 -7.72 -5.20 1.11
CA VAL A 49 -6.81 -4.10 0.85
C VAL A 49 -6.59 -3.37 2.18
N PRO A 50 -5.33 -3.20 2.62
CA PRO A 50 -5.05 -2.29 3.71
C PRO A 50 -5.42 -0.90 3.21
N GLN A 51 -6.38 -0.26 3.87
CA GLN A 51 -6.66 1.14 3.61
C GLN A 51 -5.43 1.89 4.12
N GLN A 52 -4.47 2.11 3.22
CA GLN A 52 -3.40 3.06 3.45
C GLN A 52 -4.15 4.36 3.70
N ALA A 53 -4.12 4.86 4.94
CA ALA A 53 -4.48 6.24 5.19
C ALA A 53 -3.72 7.01 4.12
N THR A 54 -4.45 7.67 3.23
CA THR A 54 -3.92 8.38 2.06
C THR A 54 -2.92 9.41 2.56
N GLU A 55 -1.69 8.97 2.75
CA GLU A 55 -0.52 9.79 3.06
C GLU A 55 0.52 9.49 1.98
N SER A 56 0.06 9.31 0.74
CA SER A 56 0.84 9.68 -0.42
C SER A 56 0.73 11.19 -0.59
N ALA A 57 1.28 11.93 0.36
CA ALA A 57 1.80 13.25 0.05
C ALA A 57 3.22 13.03 -0.48
N PRO A 58 3.52 13.32 -1.76
CA PRO A 58 4.90 13.37 -2.21
C PRO A 58 5.50 14.66 -1.65
N GLN A 59 5.92 14.67 -0.38
CA GLN A 59 6.72 15.76 0.17
C GLN A 59 8.20 15.39 0.14
N SER A 60 8.68 15.00 -1.04
CA SER A 60 10.01 15.44 -1.46
C SER A 60 9.89 16.90 -1.89
N LEU A 61 9.59 17.79 -0.94
CA LEU A 61 9.84 19.21 -1.12
C LEU A 61 11.37 19.34 -1.18
N PRO A 62 11.98 19.76 -2.30
CA PRO A 62 13.41 20.01 -2.31
C PRO A 62 13.69 21.08 -1.25
N LEU A 63 14.63 20.79 -0.35
CA LEU A 63 15.12 21.77 0.62
C LEU A 63 15.41 23.08 -0.12
N PRO A 64 14.86 24.23 0.32
CA PRO A 64 15.21 25.49 -0.32
C PRO A 64 16.73 25.67 -0.21
N LEU A 65 17.40 25.87 -1.35
CA LEU A 65 18.83 26.18 -1.38
C LEU A 65 19.10 27.31 -0.38
N PRO A 66 20.18 27.22 0.43
CA PRO A 66 20.54 28.32 1.31
C PRO A 66 20.82 29.56 0.45
N GLN A 67 20.00 30.61 0.64
CA GLN A 67 20.19 31.91 -0.01
C GLN A 67 21.62 32.39 0.30
N PRO A 68 22.41 32.85 -0.68
CA PRO A 68 23.73 33.39 -0.42
C PRO A 68 23.59 34.66 0.43
N GLN A 69 24.08 34.61 1.67
CA GLN A 69 24.09 35.75 2.58
C GLN A 69 24.85 36.92 1.92
N PRO A 70 24.28 38.13 1.84
CA PRO A 70 24.99 39.28 1.31
C PRO A 70 26.18 39.58 2.22
N ARG A 71 27.39 39.48 1.65
CA ARG A 71 28.64 39.80 2.35
C ARG A 71 28.52 41.25 2.88
N PRO A 72 28.79 41.51 4.19
CA PRO A 72 28.72 42.87 4.71
C PRO A 72 29.71 43.74 3.93
N ARG A 73 29.22 44.86 3.40
CA ARG A 73 30.09 45.85 2.76
C ARG A 73 31.08 46.35 3.81
N PRO A 74 32.39 46.44 3.50
CA PRO A 74 33.30 47.14 4.38
C PRO A 74 32.81 48.59 4.50
N GLN A 75 32.51 49.02 5.72
CA GLN A 75 32.34 50.45 5.99
C GLN A 75 33.73 51.09 5.87
N SER A 76 33.78 52.21 5.15
CA SER A 76 34.98 53.03 4.87
C SER A 76 35.71 53.45 6.13
#